data_AF-A0A059T9X3-F1
#
_entry.id   AF-A0A059T9X3-F1
#
_cell.length_a   1.000
_cell.length_b   1.000
_cell.length_c   1.000
_cell.angle_alpha   90.00
_cell.angle_beta   90.00
_cell.angle_gamma   90.00
#
_symmetry.space_group_name_H-M   'P 1'
#
loop_
_entity.id
_entity.type
_entity.pdbx_description
1 polymer ?
#
loop_
_entity_poly.entity_id
_entity_poly.type
_entity_poly.pdbx_seq_one_letter_code
_entity_poly.pdbx_strand_id
1 'polypeptide(L)'
;MLLLIVVMVLFCFFLCKKKTSLLKNTFFESGFNSLGNINLSLSIHFFFILLIFILFDLEMLFFLFFFFNYYNFIYMNIIIMLFILLTFFLEWKYVKLIWSL
;
A
#
# COMPACT_ATOMS: atom_id res chain seq x y z
N MET A 1 16.28 -9.60 14.61
CA MET A 1 15.82 -8.24 14.22
C MET A 1 14.60 -7.79 15.02
N LEU A 2 13.49 -8.53 15.01
CA LEU A 2 12.29 -8.24 15.81
C LEU A 2 12.56 -8.00 17.31
N LEU A 3 13.39 -8.86 17.92
CA LEU A 3 13.77 -8.72 19.33
C LEU A 3 14.49 -7.40 19.63
N LEU A 4 15.32 -6.93 18.70
CA LEU A 4 16.07 -5.69 18.84
C LEU A 4 15.12 -4.47 18.77
N ILE A 5 14.13 -4.50 17.88
CA ILE A 5 13.08 -3.47 17.77
C ILE A 5 12.28 -3.38 19.07
N VAL A 6 11.87 -4.53 19.61
CA VAL A 6 11.11 -4.59 20.87
C VAL A 6 11.94 -4.01 22.03
N VAL A 7 13.22 -4.39 22.13
CA VAL A 7 14.13 -3.85 23.15
C VAL A 7 14.28 -2.33 23.02
N MET A 8 14.44 -1.80 21.81
CA MET A 8 14.57 -0.34 21.61
C MET A 8 13.29 0.42 21.97
N VAL A 9 12.11 -0.12 21.62
CA VAL A 9 10.82 0.50 21.97
C VAL A 9 10.62 0.51 23.48
N LEU A 10 10.92 -0.60 24.17
CA LEU A 10 10.83 -0.69 25.63
C LEU A 10 11.80 0.27 26.30
N PHE A 11 13.04 0.34 25.82
CA PHE A 11 14.06 1.24 26.33
C PHE A 11 13.62 2.71 26.21
N CYS A 12 13.13 3.12 25.03
CA CYS A 12 12.55 4.45 24.81
C CYS A 12 11.36 4.73 25.73
N PHE A 13 10.49 3.75 25.98
CA PHE A 13 9.36 3.90 26.88
C PHE A 13 9.79 4.18 28.32
N PHE A 14 10.81 3.47 28.82
CA PHE A 14 11.35 3.68 30.18
C PHE A 14 12.10 5.01 30.34
N LEU A 15 12.80 5.47 29.31
CA LEU A 15 13.50 6.75 29.31
C LEU A 15 12.56 7.97 29.20
N CYS A 16 11.39 7.80 28.60
CA CYS A 16 10.49 8.91 28.29
C CYS A 16 9.77 9.43 29.55
N LYS A 17 10.00 10.70 29.91
CA LYS A 17 9.25 11.39 30.96
C LYS A 17 7.88 11.84 30.44
N LYS A 18 6.83 11.06 30.71
CA LYS A 18 5.46 11.38 30.29
C LYS A 18 4.86 12.49 31.16
N LYS A 19 4.81 13.71 30.63
CA LYS A 19 3.94 14.78 31.16
C LYS A 19 2.55 14.65 30.52
N THR A 20 1.52 14.49 31.33
CA THR A 20 0.11 14.44 30.90
C THR A 20 -0.53 15.81 31.07
N SER A 21 -0.34 16.69 30.10
CA SER A 21 -1.11 17.94 30.02
C SER A 21 -2.31 17.75 29.09
N LEU A 22 -3.44 18.39 29.41
CA LEU A 22 -4.65 18.34 28.59
C LEU A 22 -4.36 18.73 27.13
N LEU A 23 -3.60 19.81 26.93
CA LEU A 23 -3.17 20.32 25.62
C LEU A 23 -2.27 19.34 24.82
N LYS A 24 -1.59 18.40 25.48
CA LYS A 24 -0.78 17.38 24.79
C LYS A 24 -1.64 16.21 24.31
N ASN A 25 -2.80 16.02 24.93
CA ASN A 25 -3.72 14.93 24.60
C ASN A 25 -4.81 15.36 23.60
N THR A 26 -4.88 16.64 23.25
CA THR A 26 -5.76 17.16 22.19
C THR A 26 -5.10 17.07 20.82
N PHE A 27 -5.90 16.85 19.78
CA PHE A 27 -5.43 16.88 18.40
C PHE A 27 -4.89 18.27 18.02
N PHE A 28 -3.95 18.31 17.09
CA PHE A 28 -3.40 19.55 16.59
C PHE A 28 -4.33 20.18 15.55
N GLU A 29 -4.87 21.37 15.87
CA GLU A 29 -5.84 22.09 15.02
C GLU A 29 -5.39 23.52 14.70
N SER A 30 -4.07 23.75 14.62
CA SER A 30 -3.45 25.06 14.36
C SER A 30 -3.99 26.23 15.19
N GLY A 31 -4.54 25.96 16.38
CA GLY A 31 -5.09 26.96 17.30
C GLY A 31 -6.59 27.21 17.16
N PHE A 32 -7.27 26.50 16.25
CA PHE A 32 -8.73 26.50 16.12
C PHE A 32 -9.36 25.39 16.97
N ASN A 33 -10.64 25.56 17.31
CA ASN A 33 -11.43 24.50 17.93
C ASN A 33 -11.95 23.54 16.85
N SER A 34 -12.02 22.26 17.19
CA SER A 34 -12.54 21.21 16.32
C SER A 34 -13.95 21.54 15.83
N LEU A 35 -14.07 21.91 14.56
CA LEU A 35 -15.34 22.25 13.93
C LEU A 35 -15.88 21.03 13.18
N GLY A 36 -16.94 20.43 13.74
CA GLY A 36 -17.86 19.54 13.02
C GLY A 36 -17.48 18.05 12.94
N ASN A 37 -18.38 17.28 12.33
CA ASN A 37 -18.18 15.86 12.05
C ASN A 37 -17.19 15.70 10.90
N ILE A 38 -16.14 14.91 11.12
CA ILE A 38 -15.10 14.61 10.13
C ILE A 38 -15.64 13.54 9.16
N ASN A 39 -16.62 13.91 8.34
CA ASN A 39 -17.10 13.06 7.25
C ASN A 39 -16.19 13.28 6.04
N LEU A 40 -15.02 12.64 6.05
CA LEU A 40 -14.10 12.64 4.92
C LEU A 40 -14.66 11.75 3.82
N SER A 41 -15.10 12.36 2.72
CA SER A 41 -15.36 11.63 1.48
C SER A 41 -14.01 11.25 0.86
N LEU A 42 -13.61 10.00 1.06
CA LEU A 42 -12.40 9.47 0.44
C LEU A 42 -12.61 9.37 -1.07
N SER A 43 -11.64 9.86 -1.85
CA SER A 43 -11.79 9.88 -3.30
C SER A 43 -11.73 8.44 -3.86
N ILE A 44 -12.60 8.16 -4.85
CA ILE A 44 -12.63 6.88 -5.58
C ILE A 44 -11.30 6.56 -6.27
N HIS A 45 -10.45 7.58 -6.47
CA HIS A 45 -9.12 7.43 -7.04
C HIS A 45 -8.25 6.46 -6.21
N PHE A 46 -8.24 6.61 -4.87
CA PHE A 46 -7.48 5.72 -3.99
C PHE A 46 -7.96 4.28 -4.04
N PHE A 47 -9.27 4.08 -4.23
CA PHE A 47 -9.84 2.75 -4.41
C PHE A 47 -9.34 2.07 -5.68
N PHE A 48 -9.26 2.79 -6.81
CA PHE A 48 -8.75 2.22 -8.06
C PHE A 48 -7.26 1.91 -8.00
N ILE A 49 -6.45 2.73 -7.32
CA ILE A 49 -5.03 2.44 -7.10
C ILE A 49 -4.87 1.12 -6.34
N LEU A 50 -5.64 0.93 -5.26
CA LEU A 50 -5.59 -0.28 -4.45
C LEU A 50 -6.06 -1.52 -5.24
N LEU A 51 -7.08 -1.36 -6.07
CA LEU A 51 -7.60 -2.45 -6.91
C LEU A 51 -6.57 -2.89 -7.96
N ILE A 52 -5.94 -1.94 -8.65
CA ILE A 52 -4.87 -2.23 -9.63
C ILE A 52 -3.68 -2.91 -8.93
N PHE A 53 -3.29 -2.42 -7.74
CA PHE A 53 -2.21 -3.04 -6.97
C PHE A 53 -2.48 -4.51 -6.64
N ILE A 54 -3.70 -4.85 -6.21
CA ILE A 54 -4.08 -6.23 -5.91
C ILE A 54 -4.04 -7.12 -7.16
N LEU A 55 -4.53 -6.62 -8.30
CA LEU A 55 -4.48 -7.36 -9.56
C LEU A 55 -3.05 -7.63 -10.01
N PHE A 56 -2.20 -6.60 -9.98
CA PHE A 56 -0.80 -6.72 -10.34
C PHE A 56 -0.02 -7.69 -9.43
N ASP A 57 -0.28 -7.69 -8.13
CA ASP A 57 0.37 -8.61 -7.17
C ASP A 57 -0.02 -10.08 -7.45
N LEU A 58 -1.26 -10.30 -7.89
CA LEU A 58 -1.74 -11.61 -8.36
C LEU A 58 -1.05 -12.06 -9.66
N GLU A 59 -0.83 -11.15 -10.60
CA GLU A 59 -0.10 -11.44 -11.84
C GLU A 59 1.38 -11.79 -11.57
N MET A 60 2.00 -11.12 -10.62
CA MET A 60 3.37 -11.43 -10.19
C MET A 60 3.51 -12.83 -9.59
N LEU A 61 2.48 -13.36 -8.93
CA LEU A 61 2.46 -14.76 -8.49
C LEU A 61 2.50 -15.73 -9.69
N PHE A 62 1.71 -15.48 -10.74
CA PHE A 62 1.75 -16.29 -11.96
C PHE A 62 3.12 -16.22 -12.65
N PHE A 63 3.74 -15.04 -12.65
CA PHE A 63 5.12 -14.89 -13.13
C PHE A 63 6.09 -15.72 -12.30
N LEU A 64 5.94 -15.77 -10.97
CA LEU A 64 6.81 -16.57 -10.10
C LEU A 64 6.71 -18.07 -10.40
N PHE A 65 5.51 -18.60 -10.64
CA PHE A 65 5.30 -20.01 -11.01
C PHE A 65 6.02 -20.38 -12.31
N PHE A 66 6.16 -19.45 -13.25
CA PHE A 66 6.92 -19.65 -14.48
C PHE A 66 8.41 -19.90 -14.22
N PHE A 67 9.03 -19.14 -13.31
CA PHE A 67 10.48 -19.28 -13.00
C PHE A 67 10.86 -20.64 -12.42
N PHE A 68 9.91 -21.40 -11.88
CA PHE A 68 10.23 -22.71 -11.30
C PHE A 68 10.02 -23.87 -12.29
N ASN A 69 9.27 -23.68 -13.39
CA ASN A 69 8.88 -24.74 -14.32
C ASN A 69 9.34 -24.47 -15.77
N TYR A 70 10.64 -24.61 -16.03
CA TYR A 70 11.22 -24.31 -17.35
C TYR A 70 11.09 -25.42 -18.40
N TYR A 71 11.19 -26.70 -18.01
CA TYR A 71 11.56 -27.73 -18.99
C TYR A 71 10.41 -28.30 -19.84
N ASN A 72 9.17 -28.31 -19.35
CA ASN A 72 8.04 -28.97 -20.06
C ASN A 72 6.89 -28.03 -20.50
N PHE A 73 6.94 -26.73 -20.21
CA PHE A 73 5.79 -25.83 -20.37
C PHE A 73 6.05 -24.57 -21.21
N ILE A 74 6.98 -24.61 -22.15
CA ILE A 74 7.34 -23.45 -23.00
C ILE A 74 6.12 -22.76 -23.65
N TYR A 75 5.16 -23.52 -24.20
CA TYR A 75 3.96 -22.95 -24.81
C TYR A 75 3.04 -22.24 -23.82
N MET A 76 2.79 -22.85 -22.66
CA MET A 76 1.97 -22.24 -21.60
C MET A 76 2.63 -20.99 -21.04
N ASN A 77 3.96 -21.02 -20.92
CA ASN A 77 4.76 -19.90 -20.44
C ASN A 77 4.67 -18.69 -21.37
N ILE A 78 4.74 -18.90 -22.69
CA ILE A 78 4.57 -17.81 -23.67
C ILE A 78 3.18 -17.19 -23.58
N ILE A 79 2.13 -18.01 -23.42
CA ILE A 79 0.75 -17.51 -23.29
C ILE A 79 0.58 -16.67 -22.02
N ILE A 80 1.09 -17.14 -20.88
CA ILE A 80 1.03 -16.42 -19.60
C ILE A 80 1.82 -15.11 -19.68
N MET A 81 3.00 -15.12 -20.29
CA MET A 81 3.80 -13.90 -20.49
C MET A 81 3.10 -12.87 -21.37
N LEU A 82 2.46 -13.30 -22.45
CA LEU A 82 1.66 -12.43 -23.30
C LEU A 82 0.45 -11.87 -22.55
N PHE A 83 -0.21 -12.69 -21.73
CA PHE A 83 -1.33 -12.26 -20.89
C PHE A 83 -0.89 -11.12 -19.96
N ILE A 84 0.18 -11.31 -19.18
CA ILE A 84 0.69 -10.29 -18.23
C ILE A 84 1.06 -8.99 -18.95
N LEU A 85 1.76 -9.07 -20.09
CA LEU A 85 2.12 -7.88 -20.88
C LEU A 85 0.89 -7.12 -21.38
N LEU A 86 -0.15 -7.84 -21.79
CA LEU A 86 -1.37 -7.26 -22.33
C LEU A 86 -2.17 -6.58 -21.22
N THR A 87 -2.28 -7.19 -20.03
CA THR A 87 -2.95 -6.57 -18.88
C THR A 87 -2.22 -5.33 -18.41
N PHE A 88 -0.89 -5.37 -18.30
CA PHE A 88 -0.07 -4.21 -17.97
C PHE A 88 -0.26 -3.05 -18.96
N PHE A 89 -0.34 -3.34 -20.26
CA PHE A 89 -0.61 -2.33 -21.28
C PHE A 89 -2.03 -1.75 -21.15
N LEU A 90 -3.03 -2.57 -20.83
CA LEU A 90 -4.40 -2.10 -20.57
C LEU A 90 -4.44 -1.19 -19.34
N GLU A 91 -3.81 -1.59 -18.23
CA GLU A 91 -3.72 -0.79 -17.01
C GLU A 91 -3.10 0.58 -17.27
N TRP A 92 -2.00 0.61 -18.03
CA TRP A 92 -1.38 1.86 -18.44
C TRP A 92 -2.35 2.69 -19.29
N LYS A 93 -2.97 2.11 -20.32
CA LYS A 93 -3.88 2.85 -21.21
C LYS A 93 -5.10 3.41 -20.47
N TYR A 94 -5.62 2.72 -19.46
CA TYR A 94 -6.78 3.19 -18.70
C TYR A 94 -6.46 4.33 -17.73
N VAL A 95 -5.19 4.74 -17.63
CA VAL A 95 -4.65 5.88 -16.88
C VAL A 95 -5.59 6.39 -15.79
N LYS A 96 -5.90 5.51 -14.82
CA LYS A 96 -6.52 5.92 -13.56
C LYS A 96 -5.49 6.46 -12.56
N LEU A 97 -4.26 6.70 -13.04
CA LEU A 97 -3.09 7.10 -12.27
C LEU A 97 -2.64 8.55 -12.56
N ILE A 98 -3.38 9.29 -13.40
CA ILE A 98 -3.14 10.74 -13.51
C ILE A 98 -3.74 11.39 -12.27
N TRP A 99 -2.84 11.93 -11.45
CA TRP A 99 -3.18 12.93 -10.46
C TRP A 99 -3.44 14.23 -11.21
N SER A 100 -4.69 14.47 -11.60
CA SER A 100 -5.11 15.85 -11.79
C SER A 100 -5.28 16.43 -10.39
N LEU A 101 -4.45 17.42 -10.06
CA LEU A 101 -4.69 18.32 -8.93
C LEU A 101 -6.13 18.82 -8.93
#